data_AF-A0A7V6BCG7-F1
#
_entry.id   AF-A0A7V6BCG7-F1
#
_cell.length_a   1.000
_cell.length_b   1.000
_cell.length_c   1.000
_cell.angle_alpha   90.00
_cell.angle_beta   90.00
_cell.angle_gamma   90.00
#
_symmetry.space_group_name_H-M   'P 1'
#
loop_
_entity.id
_entity.type
_entity.pdbx_description
1 polymer ?
#
loop_
_entity_poly.entity_id
_entity_poly.type
_entity_poly.pdbx_seq_one_letter_code
_entity_poly.pdbx_strand_id
1 'polypeptide(L)' 'MKLNNNFTCSLDHSKAEELKKLLEDRGFLFKTAPYAMFSASGKDVNVTYYLSGKLVVQGKGTAEFVEF' A
#
# COMPACT_ATOMS: atom_id res chain seq x y z
N MET A 1 -0.32 11.03 21.54
CA MET A 1 0.68 10.55 20.56
C MET A 1 0.07 10.71 19.18
N LYS A 2 0.72 11.41 18.24
CA LYS A 2 0.22 11.51 16.86
C LYS A 2 0.36 10.12 16.24
N LEU A 3 -0.76 9.47 15.89
CA LEU A 3 -0.72 8.31 15.02
C LEU A 3 -0.30 8.81 13.64
N ASN A 4 0.85 8.34 13.16
CA ASN A 4 1.28 8.66 11.81
C ASN A 4 0.40 7.85 10.85
N ASN A 5 -0.60 8.50 10.26
CA ASN A 5 -1.47 7.92 9.23
C ASN A 5 -0.74 7.72 7.89
N ASN A 6 0.58 7.63 7.91
CA ASN A 6 1.43 7.36 6.77
C ASN A 6 2.58 6.44 7.16
N PHE A 7 2.85 5.49 6.30
CA PHE A 7 3.99 4.61 6.40
C PHE A 7 4.61 4.48 5.02
N THR A 8 5.92 4.57 4.94
CA THR A 8 6.63 4.40 3.69
C THR A 8 7.87 3.55 3.90
N CYS A 9 8.10 2.61 2.99
CA CYS A 9 9.27 1.74 3.03
C CYS A 9 9.71 1.42 1.60
N SER A 10 10.96 0.99 1.44
CA SER A 10 11.42 0.39 0.19
C SER A 10 11.05 -1.10 0.21
N LEU A 11 10.39 -1.57 -0.84
CA LEU A 11 9.95 -2.95 -0.98
C LEU A 11 10.48 -3.52 -2.30
N ASP A 12 10.99 -4.76 -2.26
CA ASP A 12 11.40 -5.48 -3.47
C ASP A 12 10.21 -5.75 -4.39
N HIS A 13 10.44 -5.79 -5.70
CA HIS A 13 9.40 -6.04 -6.69
C HIS A 13 8.66 -7.36 -6.45
N SER A 14 9.39 -8.43 -6.08
CA SER A 14 8.78 -9.75 -5.85
C SER A 14 7.78 -9.69 -4.68
N LYS A 15 8.17 -9.02 -3.59
CA LYS A 15 7.30 -8.79 -2.43
C LYS A 15 6.13 -7.86 -2.76
N ALA A 16 6.35 -6.89 -3.65
CA ALA A 16 5.30 -5.99 -4.10
C ALA A 16 4.23 -6.73 -4.93
N GLU A 17 4.62 -7.73 -5.72
CA GLU A 17 3.66 -8.59 -6.44
C GLU A 17 2.84 -9.47 -5.49
N GLU A 18 3.46 -10.01 -4.43
CA GLU A 18 2.73 -10.73 -3.38
C GLU A 18 1.75 -9.81 -2.64
N LEU A 19 2.20 -8.60 -2.29
CA LEU A 19 1.34 -7.59 -1.68
C LEU A 19 0.17 -7.23 -2.60
N LYS A 20 0.41 -7.07 -3.91
CA LYS A 20 -0.65 -6.80 -4.89
C LYS A 20 -1.72 -7.88 -4.85
N LYS A 21 -1.33 -9.16 -4.87
CA LYS A 21 -2.27 -10.29 -4.79
C LYS A 21 -3.05 -10.31 -3.49
N LEU A 22 -2.39 -10.03 -2.36
CA LEU A 22 -3.05 -9.93 -1.06
C LEU A 22 -4.12 -8.82 -1.03
N LEU A 23 -3.83 -7.68 -1.67
CA LEU A 23 -4.78 -6.57 -1.77
C LEU A 23 -5.97 -6.93 -2.67
N GLU A 24 -5.75 -7.67 -3.76
CA GLU A 24 -6.81 -8.21 -4.63
C GLU A 24 -7.72 -9.18 -3.86
N ASP A 25 -7.15 -10.13 -3.13
CA ASP A 25 -7.89 -11.10 -2.29
C ASP A 25 -8.71 -10.40 -1.19
N ARG A 26 -8.15 -9.35 -0.58
CA ARG A 26 -8.84 -8.51 0.42
C ARG A 26 -9.86 -7.54 -0.20
N GLY A 27 -10.09 -7.59 -1.51
CA GLY A 27 -11.11 -6.78 -2.20
C GLY A 27 -10.77 -5.29 -2.28
N PHE A 28 -9.50 -4.92 -2.26
CA PHE A 28 -9.11 -3.53 -2.49
C PHE A 28 -9.44 -3.11 -3.93
N LEU A 29 -9.82 -1.85 -4.08
CA LEU A 29 -10.11 -1.25 -5.38
C LEU A 29 -8.83 -0.70 -6.00
N PHE A 30 -8.43 -1.29 -7.12
CA PHE A 30 -7.24 -0.85 -7.85
C PHE A 30 -7.53 0.38 -8.71
N LYS A 31 -6.56 1.29 -8.75
CA LYS A 31 -6.58 2.53 -9.54
C LYS A 31 -5.23 2.81 -10.15
N THR A 32 -5.24 3.60 -11.22
CA THR A 32 -4.02 4.10 -11.84
C THR A 32 -3.46 5.26 -11.03
N ALA A 33 -2.14 5.26 -10.81
CA ALA A 33 -1.42 6.39 -10.24
C ALA A 33 -0.13 6.66 -11.04
N PRO A 34 0.29 7.92 -11.20
CA PRO A 34 1.46 8.26 -11.98
C PRO A 34 2.71 7.63 -11.38
N TYR A 35 3.53 7.01 -12.23
CA TYR A 35 4.77 6.31 -11.86
C TYR A 35 4.59 5.17 -10.83
N ALA A 36 3.34 4.72 -10.63
CA ALA A 36 3.01 3.60 -9.77
C ALA A 36 2.93 2.31 -10.58
N MET A 37 3.48 1.24 -10.04
CA MET A 37 3.23 -0.10 -10.55
C MET A 37 1.81 -0.56 -10.20
N PHE A 38 1.35 -0.21 -8.99
CA PHE A 38 -0.05 -0.32 -8.61
C PHE A 38 -0.43 0.69 -7.52
N SER A 39 -1.71 1.05 -7.49
CA SER A 39 -2.33 1.78 -6.40
C SER A 39 -3.66 1.12 -6.06
N ALA A 40 -3.93 0.91 -4.78
CA ALA A 40 -5.10 0.20 -4.30
C ALA A 40 -5.70 0.94 -3.11
N SER A 41 -7.03 1.04 -3.08
CA SER A 41 -7.79 1.71 -2.03
C SER A 41 -8.67 0.71 -1.30
N GLY A 42 -8.45 0.58 0.00
CA GLY A 42 -9.30 -0.17 0.92
C GLY A 42 -10.17 0.76 1.75
N LYS A 43 -10.86 0.19 2.74
CA LYS A 43 -11.81 0.91 3.61
C LYS A 43 -11.15 2.05 4.40
N ASP A 44 -10.00 1.78 5.00
CA ASP A 44 -9.36 2.70 5.95
C ASP A 44 -7.90 3.06 5.58
N VAL A 45 -7.38 2.46 4.50
CA VAL A 45 -6.02 2.67 3.99
C VAL A 45 -5.96 2.65 2.45
N ASN A 46 -5.01 3.41 1.91
CA ASN A 46 -4.58 3.39 0.53
C ASN A 46 -3.13 2.92 0.45
N VAL A 47 -2.84 2.00 -0.46
CA VAL A 47 -1.53 1.42 -0.67
C VAL A 47 -1.08 1.75 -2.08
N THR A 48 0.13 2.29 -2.25
CA THR A 48 0.68 2.63 -3.56
C THR A 48 2.14 2.24 -3.63
N TYR A 49 2.48 1.44 -4.64
CA TYR A 49 3.85 1.01 -4.90
C TYR A 49 4.36 1.66 -6.18
N TYR A 50 5.46 2.39 -6.07
CA TYR A 50 6.07 3.13 -7.17
C TYR A 50 7.11 2.29 -7.90
N LEU A 51 7.31 2.58 -9.20
CA LEU A 51 8.35 1.96 -10.03
C LEU A 51 9.77 2.11 -9.45
N SER A 52 9.98 3.09 -8.56
CA SER A 52 11.23 3.29 -7.83
C SER A 52 11.47 2.26 -6.71
N GLY A 53 10.53 1.37 -6.42
CA GLY A 53 10.59 0.45 -5.28
C GLY A 53 10.03 1.01 -3.97
N LYS A 54 9.49 2.23 -3.97
CA LYS A 54 8.90 2.86 -2.79
C LYS A 54 7.45 2.41 -2.60
N LEU A 55 7.14 1.87 -1.42
CA LEU A 55 5.78 1.64 -0.94
C LEU A 55 5.31 2.81 -0.08
N VAL A 56 4.07 3.22 -0.29
CA VAL A 56 3.37 4.22 0.52
C VAL A 56 2.04 3.65 0.97
N VAL A 57 1.83 3.58 2.27
CA VAL A 57 0.57 3.23 2.92
C VAL A 57 0.07 4.46 3.67
N GLN A 58 -1.18 4.86 3.44
CA GLN A 58 -1.75 6.06 4.03
C GLN A 58 -3.20 5.85 4.45
N GLY A 59 -3.59 6.43 5.57
CA GLY A 59 -4.94 6.33 6.11
C GLY A 59 -4.96 6.08 7.61
N LYS A 60 -6.15 6.12 8.20
CA LYS A 60 -6.34 5.94 9.64
C LYS A 60 -6.09 4.50 10.11
N GLY A 61 -6.15 3.52 9.20
CA GLY A 61 -5.81 2.11 9.47
C GLY A 61 -4.35 1.74 9.20
N THR A 62 -3.44 2.73 9.01
CA THR A 62 -2.06 2.45 8.57
C THR A 62 -1.28 1.59 9.57
N ALA A 63 -1.44 1.82 10.88
CA ALA A 63 -0.75 1.04 11.91
C ALA A 63 -1.15 -0.45 11.82
N GLU A 64 -2.45 -0.73 11.84
CA GLU A 64 -3.00 -2.08 11.74
C GLU A 64 -2.66 -2.77 10.41
N PHE A 65 -2.46 -2.01 9.32
CA PHE A 65 -2.05 -2.58 8.04
C PHE A 65 -0.57 -3.00 8.01
N VAL A 66 0.31 -2.29 8.74
CA VAL A 66 1.77 -2.50 8.67
C VAL A 66 2.27 -3.50 9.70
N GLU A 67 1.54 -3.66 10.82
CA GLU A 67 1.91 -4.58 11.90
C GLU A 67 1.52 -6.05 11.64
N PHE A 68 0.80 -6.34 10.55
CA PHE A 68 0.32 -7.67 10.15
C PHE A 68 0.86 -8.10 8.79
#